data_AF-A0A9P1IUK5-F1
#
_entry.id   AF-A0A9P1IUK5-F1
#
_cell.length_a   1.000
_cell.length_b   1.000
_cell.length_c   1.000
_cell.angle_alpha   90.00
_cell.angle_beta   90.00
_cell.angle_gamma   90.00
#
_symmetry.space_group_name_H-M   'P 1'
#
loop_
_entity.id
_entity.type
_entity.pdbx_description
1 polymer ?
#
loop_
_entity_poly.entity_id
_entity_poly.type
_entity_poly.pdbx_seq_one_letter_code
_entity_poly.pdbx_strand_id
1 'polypeptide(L)'
;MTKVYGIDIRQVEHFAIIIHSSNIYVTLKGITSLIAIILLILPNYIVIFYYGYQLWNSMDENVKFISQHTKNIQKQFIRALYFQIIIPSVILFIPVLVIHTLPFLNLDISISTIIFINALGFYPAIDAFVVLVLIKEFRIGAKHVFTSFLLHCGQES
;
A
#
# COMPACT_ATOMS: atom_id res chain seq x y z
N MET A 1 33.37 -4.27 21.14
CA MET A 1 32.45 -5.29 21.67
C MET A 1 31.04 -4.75 21.50
N THR A 2 30.32 -5.15 20.46
CA THR A 2 28.93 -4.73 20.27
C THR A 2 28.25 -5.71 19.32
N LYS A 3 27.97 -6.91 19.84
CA LYS A 3 27.03 -7.86 19.24
C LYS A 3 25.91 -8.05 20.25
N VAL A 4 24.72 -7.60 19.90
CA VAL A 4 23.49 -7.93 20.61
C VAL A 4 22.55 -8.48 19.54
N TYR A 5 22.09 -9.72 19.71
CA TYR A 5 21.27 -10.51 18.76
C TYR A 5 21.87 -10.89 17.40
N GLY A 6 23.18 -11.10 17.30
CA GLY A 6 23.78 -11.71 16.09
C GLY A 6 23.72 -10.87 14.80
N ILE A 7 23.17 -9.66 14.87
CA ILE A 7 23.12 -8.68 13.79
C ILE A 7 24.06 -7.53 14.16
N ASP A 8 24.99 -7.23 13.27
CA ASP A 8 26.02 -6.21 13.46
C ASP A 8 25.38 -4.81 13.46
N ILE A 9 25.55 -4.08 14.56
CA ILE A 9 24.90 -2.79 14.90
C ILE A 9 25.27 -1.69 13.88
N ARG A 10 26.29 -1.95 13.06
CA ARG A 10 26.73 -1.12 11.93
C ARG A 10 25.71 -0.97 10.79
N GLN A 11 24.67 -1.80 10.72
CA GLN A 11 23.66 -1.71 9.66
C GLN A 11 22.63 -0.58 9.85
N VAL A 12 22.57 -0.04 11.07
CA VAL A 12 21.45 0.77 11.55
C VAL A 12 21.81 2.27 11.56
N GLU A 13 23.08 2.61 11.73
CA GLU A 13 23.62 3.99 11.74
C GLU A 13 23.71 4.66 10.35
N HIS A 14 23.30 3.97 9.28
CA HIS A 14 23.67 4.32 7.92
C HIS A 14 23.15 5.69 7.43
N PHE A 15 22.03 6.24 7.92
CA PHE A 15 21.50 7.49 7.36
C PHE A 15 22.15 8.79 7.84
N ALA A 16 22.64 8.85 9.08
CA ALA A 16 23.34 10.05 9.59
C ALA A 16 24.79 10.15 9.05
N ILE A 17 25.36 9.00 8.69
CA ILE A 17 26.73 8.84 8.17
C ILE A 17 26.83 9.22 6.68
N ILE A 18 25.74 9.15 5.89
CA ILE A 18 25.74 9.39 4.43
C ILE A 18 26.24 10.78 4.02
N ILE A 19 26.03 11.82 4.84
CA ILE A 19 26.44 13.18 4.49
C ILE A 19 27.91 13.47 4.87
N HIS A 20 28.52 12.67 5.75
CA HIS A 20 29.87 12.95 6.29
C HIS A 20 30.89 11.78 6.15
N SER A 21 30.50 10.62 5.62
CA SER A 21 31.36 9.43 5.63
C SER A 21 31.90 9.02 4.27
N SER A 22 33.19 8.70 4.23
CA SER A 22 33.94 8.23 3.06
C SER A 22 33.62 6.79 2.64
N ASN A 23 32.50 6.21 3.09
CA ASN A 23 32.22 4.78 2.95
C ASN A 23 31.20 4.51 1.83
N ILE A 24 31.73 4.16 0.66
CA ILE A 24 30.98 3.96 -0.60
C ILE A 24 29.78 3.00 -0.45
N TYR A 25 29.89 1.97 0.38
CA TYR A 25 28.84 0.97 0.59
C TYR A 25 27.58 1.54 1.25
N VAL A 26 27.75 2.51 2.15
CA VAL A 26 26.65 3.15 2.88
C VAL A 26 25.88 4.08 1.95
N THR A 27 26.61 4.87 1.17
CA THR A 27 26.04 5.76 0.15
C THR A 27 25.31 4.96 -0.93
N LEU A 28 25.87 3.84 -1.38
CA LEU A 28 25.19 2.94 -2.33
C LEU A 28 23.90 2.36 -1.76
N LYS A 29 23.89 1.90 -0.49
CA LYS A 29 22.67 1.43 0.16
C LYS A 29 21.60 2.53 0.28
N GLY A 30 21.98 3.74 0.67
CA GLY A 30 21.09 4.90 0.70
C GLY A 30 20.47 5.19 -0.68
N ILE A 31 21.31 5.24 -1.72
CA ILE A 31 20.87 5.42 -3.11
C ILE A 31 19.91 4.30 -3.53
N THR A 32 20.21 3.04 -3.21
CA THR A 32 19.31 1.91 -3.56
C THR A 32 17.96 2.02 -2.85
N SER A 33 17.92 2.46 -1.59
CA SER A 33 16.66 2.66 -0.87
C SER A 33 15.81 3.79 -1.47
N LEU A 34 16.45 4.90 -1.88
CA LEU A 34 15.77 6.01 -2.55
C LEU A 34 15.21 5.59 -3.91
N ILE A 35 16.00 4.85 -4.70
CA ILE A 35 15.54 4.30 -5.99
C ILE A 35 14.34 3.37 -5.77
N ALA A 36 14.38 2.51 -4.75
CA ALA A 36 13.28 1.61 -4.43
C ALA A 36 11.99 2.37 -4.07
N ILE A 37 12.09 3.44 -3.29
CA ILE A 37 10.94 4.30 -2.94
C ILE A 37 10.37 4.98 -4.19
N ILE A 38 11.22 5.51 -5.07
CA ILE A 38 10.78 6.13 -6.33
C ILE A 38 10.06 5.10 -7.21
N LEU A 39 10.63 3.91 -7.36
CA LEU A 39 10.01 2.82 -8.14
C LEU A 39 8.69 2.33 -7.56
N LEU A 40 8.48 2.44 -6.24
CA LEU A 40 7.23 2.08 -5.59
C LEU A 40 6.14 3.14 -5.81
N ILE A 41 6.52 4.42 -5.83
CA ILE A 41 5.59 5.54 -5.89
C ILE A 41 5.19 5.89 -7.33
N LEU A 42 6.14 5.88 -8.27
CA LEU A 42 5.95 6.38 -9.64
C LEU A 42 4.83 5.63 -10.43
N PRO A 43 4.73 4.29 -10.37
CA PRO A 43 3.66 3.56 -11.06
C PRO A 43 2.25 3.91 -10.57
N ASN A 44 2.10 4.18 -9.27
CA ASN A 44 0.81 4.56 -8.68
C ASN A 44 0.29 5.86 -9.28
N TYR A 45 1.18 6.85 -9.48
CA TYR A 45 0.81 8.12 -10.10
C TYR A 45 0.51 7.99 -11.60
N ILE A 46 1.23 7.12 -12.32
CA ILE A 46 0.93 6.82 -13.74
C ILE A 46 -0.47 6.23 -13.87
N VAL A 47 -0.82 5.28 -12.99
CA VAL A 47 -2.14 4.64 -12.94
C VAL A 47 -3.23 5.69 -12.68
N ILE A 48 -3.06 6.56 -11.69
CA ILE A 48 -3.98 7.66 -11.40
C ILE A 48 -4.17 8.56 -12.63
N PHE A 49 -3.08 8.95 -13.30
CA PHE A 49 -3.13 9.83 -14.45
C PHE A 49 -3.81 9.17 -15.65
N TYR A 50 -3.48 7.91 -15.94
CA TYR A 50 -4.07 7.14 -17.02
C TYR A 50 -5.58 6.98 -16.85
N TYR A 51 -6.05 6.59 -15.66
CA TYR A 51 -7.49 6.44 -15.41
C TYR A 51 -8.21 7.78 -15.27
N GLY A 52 -7.54 8.81 -14.76
CA GLY A 52 -8.05 10.19 -14.78
C GLY A 52 -8.28 10.67 -16.21
N TYR A 53 -7.33 10.42 -17.11
CA TYR A 53 -7.46 10.71 -18.53
C TYR A 53 -8.56 9.87 -19.20
N GLN A 54 -8.64 8.57 -18.90
CA GLN A 54 -9.69 7.70 -19.43
C GLN A 54 -11.10 8.13 -18.99
N LEU A 55 -11.26 8.63 -17.75
CA LEU A 55 -12.51 9.20 -17.26
C LEU A 55 -12.87 10.48 -18.00
N TRP A 56 -11.88 11.34 -18.23
CA TRP A 56 -12.04 12.58 -18.98
C TRP A 56 -12.52 12.31 -20.41
N ASN A 57 -11.80 11.47 -21.17
CA ASN A 57 -12.19 11.10 -22.52
C ASN A 57 -13.52 10.34 -22.58
N SER A 58 -13.83 9.51 -21.58
CA SER A 58 -15.12 8.80 -21.52
C SER A 58 -16.31 9.72 -21.27
N MET A 59 -16.10 10.92 -20.73
CA MET A 59 -17.17 11.91 -20.59
C MET A 59 -17.42 12.67 -21.90
N ASP A 60 -16.37 12.89 -22.71
CA ASP A 60 -16.45 13.58 -24.01
C ASP A 60 -16.89 12.67 -25.18
N GLU A 61 -16.34 11.46 -25.29
CA GLU A 61 -16.55 10.59 -26.46
C GLU A 61 -17.83 9.72 -26.35
N ASN A 62 -18.24 9.36 -25.13
CA ASN A 62 -19.27 8.33 -24.90
C ASN A 62 -20.64 8.89 -24.50
N VAL A 63 -20.97 10.13 -24.87
CA VAL A 63 -22.31 10.71 -24.62
C VAL A 63 -23.42 9.91 -25.33
N LYS A 64 -23.10 9.15 -26.40
CA LYS A 64 -24.10 8.44 -27.20
C LYS A 64 -24.21 6.92 -27.01
N PHE A 65 -23.19 6.24 -26.45
CA PHE A 65 -23.14 4.75 -26.48
C PHE A 65 -22.90 4.05 -25.14
N ILE A 66 -22.38 4.71 -24.10
CA ILE A 66 -22.19 4.07 -22.78
C ILE A 66 -23.35 4.41 -21.85
N SER A 67 -23.92 3.38 -21.23
CA SER A 67 -25.00 3.52 -20.26
C SER A 67 -24.56 4.36 -19.05
N GLN A 68 -25.51 5.10 -18.47
CA GLN A 68 -25.27 5.87 -17.25
C GLN A 68 -24.80 4.99 -16.09
N HIS A 69 -25.19 3.71 -16.07
CA HIS A 69 -24.77 2.73 -15.08
C HIS A 69 -23.26 2.46 -15.16
N THR A 70 -22.73 2.14 -16.34
CA THR A 70 -21.30 1.87 -16.55
C THR A 70 -20.42 3.08 -16.22
N LYS A 71 -20.86 4.31 -16.54
CA LYS A 71 -20.14 5.54 -16.16
C LYS A 71 -20.04 5.70 -14.64
N ASN A 72 -21.12 5.39 -13.92
CA ASN A 72 -21.13 5.46 -12.46
C ASN A 72 -20.23 4.38 -11.83
N ILE A 73 -20.09 3.23 -12.47
CA ILE A 73 -19.15 2.17 -12.07
C ILE A 73 -17.71 2.65 -12.23
N GLN A 74 -17.34 3.15 -13.41
CA GLN A 74 -15.98 3.65 -13.67
C GLN A 74 -15.58 4.77 -12.69
N LYS A 75 -16.49 5.69 -12.37
CA LYS A 75 -16.26 6.73 -11.33
C LYS A 75 -15.99 6.12 -9.94
N GLN A 76 -16.72 5.06 -9.57
CA GLN A 76 -16.50 4.36 -8.30
C GLN A 76 -15.18 3.61 -8.28
N PHE A 77 -14.78 2.96 -9.38
CA PHE A 77 -13.48 2.30 -9.51
C PHE A 77 -12.33 3.30 -9.36
N ILE A 78 -12.41 4.45 -10.02
CA ILE A 78 -11.38 5.50 -9.90
C ILE A 78 -11.30 6.02 -8.47
N ARG A 79 -12.45 6.30 -7.84
CA ARG A 79 -12.47 6.68 -6.43
C ARG A 79 -11.85 5.60 -5.55
N ALA A 80 -12.20 4.34 -5.76
CA ALA A 80 -11.63 3.21 -5.01
C ALA A 80 -10.11 3.15 -5.20
N LEU A 81 -9.61 3.32 -6.42
CA LEU A 81 -8.19 3.34 -6.74
C LEU A 81 -7.44 4.46 -6.02
N TYR A 82 -8.01 5.66 -5.91
CA TYR A 82 -7.43 6.74 -5.09
C TYR A 82 -7.30 6.35 -3.62
N PHE A 83 -8.35 5.80 -3.01
CA PHE A 83 -8.31 5.36 -1.62
C PHE A 83 -7.36 4.18 -1.43
N GLN A 84 -7.32 3.27 -2.39
CA GLN A 84 -6.43 2.11 -2.43
C GLN A 84 -4.96 2.51 -2.56
N ILE A 85 -4.64 3.69 -3.09
CA ILE A 85 -3.25 4.18 -3.14
C ILE A 85 -2.93 4.98 -1.88
N ILE A 86 -3.85 5.82 -1.41
CA ILE A 86 -3.63 6.70 -0.26
C ILE A 86 -3.55 5.89 1.04
N ILE A 87 -4.48 4.96 1.27
CA ILE A 87 -4.58 4.19 2.51
C ILE A 87 -3.29 3.38 2.76
N PRO A 88 -2.76 2.62 1.78
CA PRO A 88 -1.50 1.89 1.94
C PRO A 88 -0.31 2.83 1.98
N SER A 89 -0.35 3.95 1.26
CA SER A 89 0.72 4.94 1.39
C SER A 89 0.83 5.44 2.85
N VAL A 90 -0.30 5.69 3.51
CA VAL A 90 -0.31 6.09 4.93
C VAL A 90 0.06 4.90 5.85
N ILE A 91 -0.58 3.75 5.67
CA ILE A 91 -0.41 2.57 6.53
C ILE A 91 0.96 1.90 6.36
N LEU A 92 1.59 1.96 5.18
CA LEU A 92 2.90 1.34 4.91
C LEU A 92 4.06 2.33 5.11
N PHE A 93 3.94 3.60 4.68
CA PHE A 93 5.05 4.52 4.85
C PHE A 93 5.25 4.96 6.29
N ILE A 94 4.20 5.08 7.11
CA ILE A 94 4.36 5.45 8.52
C ILE A 94 5.20 4.41 9.28
N PRO A 95 4.89 3.09 9.24
CA PRO A 95 5.72 2.08 9.88
C PRO A 95 7.12 2.00 9.29
N VAL A 96 7.28 2.15 7.97
CA VAL A 96 8.60 2.17 7.35
C VAL A 96 9.42 3.35 7.87
N LEU A 97 8.84 4.56 7.95
CA LEU A 97 9.48 5.75 8.52
C LEU A 97 9.82 5.55 10.00
N VAL A 98 8.93 4.94 10.79
CA VAL A 98 9.16 4.64 12.21
C VAL A 98 10.30 3.62 12.38
N ILE A 99 10.26 2.50 11.66
CA ILE A 99 11.33 1.47 11.68
C ILE A 99 12.65 2.06 11.22
N HIS A 100 12.61 3.01 10.29
CA HIS A 100 13.78 3.67 9.75
C HIS A 100 14.31 4.81 10.65
N THR A 101 13.46 5.40 11.51
CA THR A 101 13.84 6.46 12.46
C THR A 101 14.22 5.93 13.85
N LEU A 102 13.67 4.79 14.28
CA LEU A 102 14.05 4.04 15.50
C LEU A 102 15.58 3.90 15.68
N PRO A 103 16.34 3.49 14.64
CA PRO A 103 17.80 3.50 14.59
C PRO A 103 18.48 4.76 15.14
N PHE A 104 17.90 5.94 14.86
CA PHE A 104 18.46 7.24 15.21
C PHE A 104 18.12 7.67 16.63
N LEU A 105 17.15 7.01 17.26
CA LEU A 105 16.68 7.29 18.62
C LEU A 105 17.36 6.41 19.67
N ASN A 106 18.27 5.50 19.27
CA ASN A 106 18.92 4.51 20.16
C ASN A 106 17.93 3.67 20.98
N LEU A 107 16.72 3.46 20.47
CA LEU A 107 15.71 2.62 21.10
C LEU A 107 15.94 1.16 20.70
N ASP A 108 16.01 0.26 21.68
CA ASP A 108 16.18 -1.16 21.43
C ASP A 108 15.09 -1.69 20.49
N ILE A 109 15.50 -2.38 19.42
CA ILE A 109 14.65 -2.96 18.34
C ILE A 109 13.88 -4.20 18.86
N SER A 110 13.44 -4.15 20.10
CA SER A 110 12.83 -5.24 20.83
C SER A 110 11.33 -5.28 20.53
N ILE A 111 10.88 -6.39 19.94
CA ILE A 111 9.47 -6.85 19.77
C ILE A 111 8.55 -5.94 18.94
N SER A 112 8.57 -4.62 19.14
CA SER A 112 7.75 -3.62 18.44
C SER A 112 7.94 -3.68 16.92
N THR A 113 9.17 -3.73 16.43
CA THR A 113 9.47 -3.81 14.98
C THR A 113 8.90 -5.08 14.34
N ILE A 114 8.92 -6.20 15.06
CA ILE A 114 8.38 -7.48 14.57
C ILE A 114 6.87 -7.40 14.42
N ILE A 115 6.18 -6.78 15.40
CA ILE A 115 4.73 -6.55 15.34
C ILE A 115 4.38 -5.64 14.16
N PHE A 116 5.15 -4.56 13.94
CA PHE A 116 4.95 -3.67 12.80
C PHE A 116 5.14 -4.38 11.46
N ILE A 117 6.22 -5.16 11.29
CA ILE A 117 6.47 -5.93 10.06
C ILE A 117 5.34 -6.93 9.81
N ASN A 118 4.86 -7.61 10.85
CA ASN A 118 3.73 -8.54 10.71
C ASN A 118 2.42 -7.82 10.34
N ALA A 119 2.20 -6.60 10.86
CA ALA A 119 1.06 -5.78 10.50
C ALA A 119 1.06 -5.41 9.00
N LEU A 120 2.24 -5.22 8.39
CA LEU A 120 2.36 -5.01 6.94
C LEU A 120 1.87 -6.24 6.14
N GLY A 121 1.94 -7.45 6.70
CA GLY A 121 1.44 -8.67 6.07
C GLY A 121 -0.07 -8.68 5.81
N PHE A 122 -0.84 -7.85 6.52
CA PHE A 122 -2.29 -7.71 6.31
C PHE A 122 -2.66 -6.73 5.18
N TYR A 123 -1.68 -6.04 4.60
CA TYR A 123 -1.94 -5.04 3.56
C TYR A 123 -2.79 -5.57 2.39
N PRO A 124 -2.49 -6.75 1.78
CA PRO A 124 -3.31 -7.28 0.70
C PRO A 124 -4.78 -7.52 1.10
N ALA A 125 -5.04 -7.88 2.37
CA ALA A 125 -6.39 -8.06 2.87
C ALA A 125 -7.11 -6.71 3.06
N ILE A 126 -6.42 -5.69 3.57
CA ILE A 126 -6.95 -4.32 3.70
C ILE A 126 -7.25 -3.74 2.31
N ASP A 127 -6.34 -3.95 1.35
CA ASP A 127 -6.45 -3.51 -0.03
C ASP A 127 -7.72 -4.07 -0.70
N ALA A 128 -7.91 -5.39 -0.62
CA ALA A 128 -9.11 -6.06 -1.10
C ALA A 128 -10.39 -5.57 -0.38
N PHE A 129 -10.30 -5.34 0.93
CA PHE A 129 -11.42 -4.85 1.73
C PHE A 129 -11.88 -3.45 1.30
N VAL A 130 -10.94 -2.53 1.04
CA VAL A 130 -11.25 -1.16 0.57
C VAL A 130 -12.01 -1.19 -0.75
N VAL A 131 -11.56 -1.99 -1.71
CA VAL A 131 -12.23 -2.15 -3.01
C VAL A 131 -13.64 -2.73 -2.84
N LEU A 132 -13.77 -3.75 -1.99
CA LEU A 132 -15.06 -4.42 -1.72
C LEU A 132 -16.07 -3.46 -1.09
N VAL A 133 -15.65 -2.57 -0.20
CA VAL A 133 -16.54 -1.61 0.49
C VAL A 133 -16.87 -0.39 -0.36
N LEU A 134 -15.93 0.12 -1.15
CA LEU A 134 -16.11 1.38 -1.90
C LEU A 134 -16.91 1.21 -3.19
N ILE A 135 -16.90 0.03 -3.80
CA ILE A 135 -17.58 -0.22 -5.08
C ILE A 135 -18.93 -0.90 -4.81
N LYS A 136 -20.01 -0.26 -5.25
CA LYS A 136 -21.38 -0.72 -4.98
C LYS A 136 -21.64 -2.11 -5.54
N GLU A 137 -21.17 -2.41 -6.75
CA GLU A 137 -21.36 -3.72 -7.39
C GLU A 137 -20.67 -4.84 -6.60
N PHE A 138 -19.45 -4.61 -6.09
CA PHE A 138 -18.75 -5.61 -5.28
C PHE A 138 -19.46 -5.87 -3.95
N ARG A 139 -20.02 -4.84 -3.30
CA ARG A 139 -20.85 -5.06 -2.09
C ARG A 139 -22.08 -5.90 -2.37
N ILE A 140 -22.74 -5.69 -3.50
CA ILE A 140 -23.93 -6.47 -3.88
C ILE A 140 -23.54 -7.92 -4.13
N GLY A 141 -22.47 -8.16 -4.89
CA GLY A 141 -21.94 -9.50 -5.14
C GLY A 141 -21.51 -10.21 -3.86
N ALA A 142 -20.78 -9.54 -2.97
CA ALA A 142 -20.33 -10.09 -1.70
C ALA A 142 -21.52 -10.49 -0.80
N LYS A 143 -22.56 -9.65 -0.72
CA LYS A 143 -23.80 -10.00 0.00
C LYS A 143 -24.48 -11.21 -0.62
N HIS A 144 -24.54 -11.30 -1.95
CA HIS A 144 -25.16 -12.43 -2.63
C HIS A 144 -24.42 -13.75 -2.33
N VAL A 145 -23.09 -13.75 -2.44
CA VAL A 145 -22.25 -14.91 -2.14
C VAL A 145 -22.41 -15.32 -0.67
N PHE A 146 -22.38 -14.35 0.24
CA PHE A 146 -22.53 -14.60 1.67
C PHE A 146 -23.91 -15.19 2.01
N THR A 147 -24.99 -14.62 1.44
CA THR A 147 -26.35 -15.15 1.62
C THR A 147 -26.47 -16.55 1.04
N SER A 148 -25.95 -16.82 -0.16
CA SER A 148 -25.98 -18.16 -0.75
C SER A 148 -25.21 -19.18 0.09
N PHE A 149 -24.08 -18.78 0.67
CA PHE A 149 -23.29 -19.64 1.56
C PHE A 149 -24.05 -19.97 2.85
N LEU A 150 -24.68 -18.96 3.48
CA LEU A 150 -25.51 -19.15 4.66
C LEU A 150 -26.73 -20.04 4.40
N LEU A 151 -27.35 -19.91 3.24
CA LEU A 151 -28.46 -20.78 2.83
C LEU A 151 -28.03 -22.24 2.62
N HIS A 152 -26.81 -22.46 2.11
CA HIS A 152 -26.25 -23.81 1.97
C HIS A 152 -25.91 -24.43 3.32
N CYS A 153 -25.24 -23.70 4.22
CA CYS A 153 -24.94 -24.20 5.57
C CYS A 153 -26.20 -24.42 6.43
N GLY A 154 -27.28 -23.67 6.18
CA GLY A 154 -28.56 -23.86 6.87
C GLY A 154 -29.41 -25.02 6.34
N GLN A 155 -29.02 -25.65 5.22
CA GLN A 155 -29.67 -26.86 4.69
C GLN A 155 -28.98 -28.17 5.14
N GLU A 156 -27.81 -28.08 5.76
CA GLU A 156 -27.04 -29.23 6.28
C GLU A 156 -27.23 -29.47 7.79
N SER A 157 -28.07 -28.69 8.47
CA SER A 157 -28.42 -28.81 9.90
C SER A 157 -29.86 -29.26 10.12
#